data_AF-A0A2T0FK18-F1
#
_entry.id   AF-A0A2T0FK18-F1
#
_cell.length_a   1.000
_cell.length_b   1.000
_cell.length_c   1.000
_cell.angle_alpha   90.00
_cell.angle_beta   90.00
_cell.angle_gamma   90.00
#
_symmetry.space_group_name_H-M   'P 1'
#
loop_
_entity.id
_entity.type
_entity.pdbx_description
1 polymer ?
#
loop_
_entity_poly.entity_id
_entity_poly.type
_entity_poly.pdbx_seq_one_letter_code
_entity_poly.pdbx_strand_id
1 'polypeptide(L)'
;MGNVNGFPPILGVFYAIFHPTQGSKVVCQIPDGSVIPTSTVEVEEPLLPFDLLKNYLIPKSSLCNRLVGIKYKEKYIMGYPVNIIGQDYERNSFTFNFVFIFPSAEGVGPYEVAIQRLAKMFTALEHQSRFLSNPHNVYRIDSILEQMFQDLNNYSECQIPIDEANRVNIKLFPVLEPPPNIEGHHVPIPTVQLSDLRDESWDPTMDRIIPYINGINSVRRISDMAEADFSFTKECIQYLIHYDCVILIGIVQFSNIYACSPNVRNIATDASMYRELCGFIYQKTLSNNRRSSNSQSSVPSDGDHVSTPLSASSIPGYTLQLSPAEVLKLYCSLRQGVNLCTWYTEHAELFRNIDLRRFLTFGVIKELIHRVHAFQIYEPWILAARLGKSYHVPGDFVIRRALEENDIQETLDGIDAVRKCFRVPCSVDALCSDLRAPRAKVVKLLRGLGEFTIINR
;
A
#
# COMPACT_ATOMS: atom_id res chain seq x y z
N MET A 1 0.93 18.92 -14.89
CA MET A 1 -0.26 18.70 -14.06
C MET A 1 -0.16 17.29 -13.51
N GLY A 2 0.18 17.14 -12.23
CA GLY A 2 0.30 15.82 -11.60
C GLY A 2 -1.08 15.24 -11.34
N ASN A 3 -1.28 13.96 -11.66
CA ASN A 3 -2.52 13.22 -11.48
C ASN A 3 -3.03 13.35 -10.04
N VAL A 4 -4.21 13.94 -9.87
CA VAL A 4 -4.83 14.20 -8.57
C VAL A 4 -5.28 12.90 -7.88
N ASN A 5 -5.48 11.81 -8.63
CA ASN A 5 -6.08 10.56 -8.12
C ASN A 5 -5.31 9.27 -8.45
N GLY A 6 -4.06 9.35 -8.94
CA GLY A 6 -3.22 8.16 -9.18
C GLY A 6 -3.63 7.24 -10.34
N PHE A 7 -4.69 7.54 -11.10
CA PHE A 7 -5.07 6.78 -12.29
C PHE A 7 -4.31 7.24 -13.55
N PRO A 8 -4.01 6.35 -14.52
CA PRO A 8 -3.42 6.76 -15.80
C PRO A 8 -4.40 7.65 -16.58
N PRO A 9 -3.95 8.80 -17.13
CA PRO A 9 -4.83 9.68 -17.87
C PRO A 9 -5.30 9.02 -19.15
N ILE A 10 -6.54 9.25 -19.54
CA ILE A 10 -7.05 8.86 -20.86
C ILE A 10 -6.49 9.86 -21.87
N LEU A 11 -5.79 9.37 -22.90
CA LEU A 11 -5.25 10.17 -24.00
C LEU A 11 -6.30 10.45 -25.08
N GLY A 12 -7.21 9.51 -25.28
CA GLY A 12 -8.34 9.69 -26.19
C GLY A 12 -9.37 8.58 -26.04
N VAL A 13 -10.61 8.90 -26.42
CA VAL A 13 -11.75 7.99 -26.45
C VAL A 13 -12.43 8.10 -27.79
N PHE A 14 -12.86 6.99 -28.36
CA PHE A 14 -13.64 7.01 -29.59
C PHE A 14 -14.69 5.91 -29.63
N TYR A 15 -15.75 6.19 -30.38
CA TYR A 15 -16.83 5.26 -30.68
C TYR A 15 -16.69 4.78 -32.12
N ALA A 16 -16.68 3.46 -32.31
CA ALA A 16 -16.51 2.84 -33.62
C ALA A 16 -17.58 1.77 -33.86
N ILE A 17 -18.00 1.65 -35.12
CA ILE A 17 -19.02 0.69 -35.57
C ILE A 17 -18.53 -0.13 -36.76
N PHE A 18 -19.14 -1.29 -36.99
CA PHE A 18 -19.00 -2.01 -38.24
C PHE A 18 -20.09 -1.59 -39.24
N HIS A 19 -19.75 -0.70 -40.19
CA HIS A 19 -20.68 -0.27 -41.23
C HIS A 19 -20.92 -1.36 -42.28
N PRO A 20 -22.15 -1.53 -42.78
CA PRO A 20 -22.50 -2.54 -43.79
C PRO A 20 -21.75 -2.42 -45.13
N THR A 21 -21.47 -1.19 -45.58
CA THR A 21 -20.74 -0.95 -46.85
C THR A 21 -19.27 -0.54 -46.65
N GLN A 22 -18.97 0.23 -45.60
CA GLN A 22 -17.64 0.85 -45.38
C GLN A 22 -16.76 -0.01 -44.46
N GLY A 23 -17.32 -1.03 -43.81
CA GLY A 23 -16.62 -1.82 -42.80
C GLY A 23 -16.40 -1.05 -41.50
N SER A 24 -15.35 -1.40 -40.75
CA SER A 24 -15.02 -0.77 -39.48
C SER A 24 -14.73 0.72 -39.64
N LYS A 25 -15.49 1.57 -38.93
CA LYS A 25 -15.43 3.02 -39.02
C LYS A 25 -15.52 3.67 -37.64
N VAL A 26 -14.75 4.72 -37.42
CA VAL A 26 -14.89 5.61 -36.25
C VAL A 26 -16.00 6.64 -36.55
N VAL A 27 -16.91 6.81 -35.60
CA VAL A 27 -18.07 7.72 -35.71
C VAL A 27 -17.82 9.00 -34.90
N CYS A 28 -17.33 8.86 -33.68
CA CYS A 28 -17.01 9.97 -32.76
C CYS A 28 -15.61 9.73 -32.17
N GLN A 29 -14.83 10.79 -31.95
CA GLN A 29 -13.50 10.71 -31.36
C GLN A 29 -13.23 11.95 -30.51
N ILE A 30 -12.60 11.77 -29.36
CA ILE A 30 -12.24 12.85 -28.44
C ILE A 30 -10.81 12.60 -27.94
N PRO A 31 -9.90 13.59 -28.00
CA PRO A 31 -10.02 14.85 -28.72
C PRO A 31 -10.18 14.68 -30.24
N ASP A 32 -10.64 15.72 -30.94
CA ASP A 32 -10.68 15.74 -32.40
C ASP A 32 -9.29 15.50 -33.00
N GLY A 33 -9.21 14.72 -34.09
CA GLY A 33 -7.93 14.38 -34.72
C GLY A 33 -7.18 13.22 -34.06
N SER A 34 -7.66 12.69 -32.93
CA SER A 34 -6.97 11.64 -32.16
C SER A 34 -6.75 10.33 -32.93
N VAL A 35 -7.67 9.94 -33.79
CA VAL A 35 -7.63 8.63 -34.49
C VAL A 35 -7.70 8.82 -36.00
N ILE A 36 -8.67 9.62 -36.45
CA ILE A 36 -8.80 10.06 -37.83
C ILE A 36 -8.38 11.54 -37.89
N PRO A 37 -7.39 11.90 -38.72
CA PRO A 37 -6.96 13.29 -38.88
C PRO A 37 -8.15 14.17 -39.29
N THR A 38 -8.36 15.27 -38.56
CA THR A 38 -9.37 16.28 -38.92
C THR A 38 -8.67 17.45 -39.58
N SER A 39 -9.22 17.94 -40.71
CA SER A 39 -8.60 18.93 -41.60
C SER A 39 -8.35 20.33 -40.98
N THR A 40 -8.73 20.54 -39.72
CA THR A 40 -8.75 21.83 -39.04
C THR A 40 -7.57 22.08 -38.09
N VAL A 41 -6.75 21.06 -37.78
CA VAL A 41 -5.62 21.20 -36.84
C VAL A 41 -4.32 20.70 -37.49
N GLU A 42 -3.28 21.53 -37.45
CA GLU A 42 -1.97 21.23 -38.04
C GLU A 42 -1.30 20.01 -37.37
N VAL A 43 -1.24 18.91 -38.12
CA VAL A 43 -0.35 17.73 -38.03
C VAL A 43 0.27 17.42 -36.65
N GLU A 44 -0.55 16.98 -35.70
CA GLU A 44 -0.10 15.99 -34.72
C GLU A 44 -0.31 14.59 -35.33
N GLU A 45 0.70 13.72 -35.23
CA GLU A 45 0.53 12.33 -35.66
C GLU A 45 -0.63 11.69 -34.88
N PRO A 46 -1.58 11.02 -35.56
CA PRO A 46 -2.73 10.41 -34.91
C PRO A 46 -2.26 9.45 -33.80
N LEU A 47 -3.03 9.39 -32.72
CA LEU A 47 -2.64 8.61 -31.54
C LEU A 47 -2.46 7.13 -31.85
N LEU A 48 -3.21 6.62 -32.83
CA LEU A 48 -3.12 5.25 -33.32
C LEU A 48 -3.38 5.14 -34.83
N PRO A 49 -2.75 4.18 -35.52
CA PRO A 49 -3.10 3.85 -36.90
C PRO A 49 -4.35 2.98 -36.95
N PHE A 50 -5.52 3.59 -37.08
CA PHE A 50 -6.81 2.86 -37.06
C PHE A 50 -6.89 1.75 -38.10
N ASP A 51 -6.40 1.97 -39.32
CA ASP A 51 -6.47 0.98 -40.38
C ASP A 51 -5.72 -0.33 -40.10
N LEU A 52 -4.65 -0.27 -39.31
CA LEU A 52 -3.89 -1.46 -38.90
C LEU A 52 -4.59 -2.21 -37.77
N LEU A 53 -5.29 -1.48 -36.89
CA LEU A 53 -5.85 -2.02 -35.65
C LEU A 53 -7.36 -2.31 -35.74
N LYS A 54 -8.06 -1.85 -36.78
CA LYS A 54 -9.52 -1.94 -36.90
C LYS A 54 -10.10 -3.36 -36.76
N ASN A 55 -9.37 -4.39 -37.19
CA ASN A 55 -9.79 -5.79 -37.08
C ASN A 55 -9.67 -6.36 -35.65
N TYR A 56 -8.88 -5.72 -34.79
CA TYR A 56 -8.76 -6.08 -33.39
C TYR A 56 -9.70 -5.25 -32.51
N LEU A 57 -9.93 -3.99 -32.88
CA LEU A 57 -10.84 -3.07 -32.19
C LEU A 57 -12.32 -3.39 -32.49
N ILE A 58 -12.62 -3.81 -33.71
CA ILE A 58 -13.93 -4.32 -34.12
C ILE A 58 -13.69 -5.72 -34.70
N PRO A 59 -13.53 -6.73 -33.81
CA PRO A 59 -13.24 -8.08 -34.25
C PRO A 59 -14.49 -8.78 -34.79
N LYS A 60 -14.29 -9.99 -35.34
CA LYS A 60 -15.40 -10.86 -35.72
C LYS A 60 -16.28 -11.17 -34.50
N SER A 61 -17.57 -11.45 -34.75
CA SER A 61 -18.58 -11.69 -33.71
C SER A 61 -18.19 -12.76 -32.68
N SER A 62 -17.39 -13.76 -33.05
CA SER A 62 -16.87 -14.81 -32.16
C SER A 62 -15.96 -14.30 -31.03
N LEU A 63 -15.39 -13.11 -31.19
CA LEU A 63 -14.47 -12.47 -30.24
C LEU A 63 -15.10 -11.24 -29.55
N CYS A 64 -16.35 -10.92 -29.87
CA CYS A 64 -17.09 -9.85 -29.20
C CYS A 64 -17.55 -10.27 -27.79
N ASN A 65 -18.05 -9.30 -27.03
CA ASN A 65 -18.53 -9.44 -25.65
C ASN A 65 -17.43 -9.87 -24.66
N ARG A 66 -16.18 -9.53 -24.98
CA ARG A 66 -15.00 -9.70 -24.13
C ARG A 66 -14.20 -8.41 -24.11
N LEU A 67 -13.50 -8.17 -23.01
CA LEU A 67 -12.58 -7.05 -22.94
C LEU A 67 -11.40 -7.31 -23.88
N VAL A 68 -11.05 -6.31 -24.68
CA VAL A 68 -9.93 -6.36 -25.62
C VAL A 68 -8.95 -5.27 -25.24
N GLY A 69 -7.71 -5.67 -24.98
CA GLY A 69 -6.59 -4.77 -24.70
C GLY A 69 -5.46 -5.02 -25.70
N ILE A 70 -4.96 -3.96 -26.32
CA ILE A 70 -3.92 -4.02 -27.35
C ILE A 70 -2.83 -3.02 -26.98
N LYS A 71 -1.58 -3.48 -26.93
CA LYS A 71 -0.43 -2.60 -26.82
C LYS A 71 0.04 -2.20 -28.21
N TYR A 72 0.12 -0.90 -28.48
CA TYR A 72 0.69 -0.37 -29.72
C TYR A 72 1.73 0.70 -29.40
N LYS A 73 2.99 0.42 -29.76
CA LYS A 73 4.16 1.18 -29.30
C LYS A 73 4.15 1.24 -27.75
N GLU A 74 4.21 2.45 -27.19
CA GLU A 74 4.14 2.68 -25.75
C GLU A 74 2.70 2.76 -25.24
N LYS A 75 1.73 3.04 -26.12
CA LYS A 75 0.32 3.24 -25.75
C LYS A 75 -0.41 1.92 -25.55
N TYR A 76 -1.42 1.96 -24.70
CA TYR A 76 -2.32 0.85 -24.46
C TYR A 76 -3.75 1.21 -24.84
N ILE A 77 -4.39 0.38 -25.64
CA ILE A 77 -5.70 0.62 -26.21
C ILE A 77 -6.64 -0.43 -25.65
N MET A 78 -7.73 -0.02 -25.02
CA MET A 78 -8.69 -0.91 -24.39
C MET A 78 -10.10 -0.62 -24.87
N GLY A 79 -10.89 -1.67 -25.11
CA GLY A 79 -12.30 -1.55 -25.43
C GLY A 79 -13.06 -2.82 -25.13
N TYR A 80 -14.38 -2.76 -25.26
CA TYR A 80 -15.27 -3.90 -25.09
C TYR A 80 -16.18 -3.99 -26.33
N PRO A 81 -15.71 -4.64 -27.42
CA PRO A 81 -16.50 -4.76 -28.63
C PRO A 81 -17.75 -5.59 -28.37
N VAL A 82 -18.91 -5.03 -28.68
CA VAL A 82 -20.22 -5.66 -28.53
C VAL A 82 -20.75 -6.06 -29.89
N ASN A 83 -21.36 -7.24 -29.96
CA ASN A 83 -22.13 -7.67 -31.13
C ASN A 83 -23.57 -8.03 -30.71
N ILE A 84 -24.53 -7.31 -31.27
CA ILE A 84 -25.97 -7.54 -31.13
C ILE A 84 -26.47 -8.25 -32.38
N ILE A 85 -27.23 -9.33 -32.23
CA ILE A 85 -27.86 -10.04 -33.35
C ILE A 85 -29.31 -9.59 -33.45
N GLY A 86 -29.77 -9.22 -34.64
CA GLY A 86 -31.13 -8.77 -34.87
C GLY A 86 -31.44 -8.64 -36.37
N GLN A 87 -32.60 -9.13 -36.79
CA GLN A 87 -33.00 -9.16 -38.21
C GLN A 87 -33.24 -7.76 -38.79
N ASP A 88 -33.50 -6.78 -37.94
CA ASP A 88 -33.74 -5.39 -38.36
C ASP A 88 -32.45 -4.65 -38.75
N TYR A 89 -31.29 -5.26 -38.54
CA TYR A 89 -30.00 -4.70 -38.94
C TYR A 89 -29.63 -5.21 -40.34
N GLU A 90 -29.00 -4.37 -41.17
CA GLU A 90 -28.66 -4.70 -42.57
C GLU A 90 -27.85 -6.00 -42.76
N ARG A 91 -27.07 -6.42 -41.75
CA ARG A 91 -26.32 -7.69 -41.76
C ARG A 91 -26.83 -8.73 -40.75
N ASN A 92 -28.07 -8.60 -40.29
CA ASN A 92 -28.60 -9.34 -39.14
C ASN A 92 -27.81 -9.16 -37.84
N SER A 93 -26.89 -8.19 -37.79
CA SER A 93 -26.08 -7.89 -36.62
C SER A 93 -25.63 -6.43 -36.61
N PHE A 94 -25.50 -5.88 -35.40
CA PHE A 94 -24.93 -4.58 -35.13
C PHE A 94 -23.72 -4.73 -34.21
N THR A 95 -22.57 -4.24 -34.66
CA THR A 95 -21.30 -4.34 -33.92
C THR A 95 -20.77 -2.95 -33.64
N PHE A 96 -20.47 -2.68 -32.38
CA PHE A 96 -19.92 -1.41 -31.94
C PHE A 96 -18.87 -1.59 -30.84
N ASN A 97 -18.05 -0.57 -30.62
CA ASN A 97 -17.07 -0.54 -29.54
C ASN A 97 -16.82 0.89 -29.04
N PHE A 98 -16.67 1.03 -27.73
CA PHE A 98 -16.11 2.22 -27.09
C PHE A 98 -14.67 1.91 -26.71
N VAL A 99 -13.74 2.69 -27.26
CA VAL A 99 -12.30 2.44 -27.13
C VAL A 99 -11.64 3.59 -26.42
N PHE A 100 -10.82 3.26 -25.42
CA PHE A 100 -10.05 4.16 -24.59
C PHE A 100 -8.56 3.94 -24.85
N ILE A 101 -7.81 5.04 -24.93
CA ILE A 101 -6.39 5.04 -25.22
C ILE A 101 -5.66 5.57 -23.99
N PHE A 102 -4.66 4.83 -23.52
CA PHE A 102 -3.86 5.12 -22.34
C PHE A 102 -2.37 5.23 -22.70
N PRO A 103 -1.56 5.94 -21.89
CA PRO A 103 -0.12 6.06 -22.10
C PRO A 103 0.63 4.74 -21.91
N SER A 104 0.14 3.85 -21.05
CA SER A 104 0.72 2.54 -20.72
C SER A 104 -0.38 1.57 -20.27
N ALA A 105 -0.06 0.28 -20.21
CA ALA A 105 -0.93 -0.75 -19.66
C ALA A 105 -0.97 -0.75 -18.13
N GLU A 106 -0.01 -0.09 -17.49
CA GLU A 106 0.09 -0.01 -16.03
C GLU A 106 -1.01 0.88 -15.45
N GLY A 107 -1.67 0.41 -14.39
CA GLY A 107 -2.73 1.16 -13.70
C GLY A 107 -4.08 1.22 -14.44
N VAL A 108 -4.26 0.49 -15.55
CA VAL A 108 -5.52 0.52 -16.34
C VAL A 108 -6.63 -0.37 -15.72
N GLY A 109 -6.29 -1.28 -14.81
CA GLY A 109 -7.23 -2.19 -14.13
C GLY A 109 -8.55 -1.56 -13.65
N PRO A 110 -8.56 -0.38 -13.01
CA PRO A 110 -9.78 0.33 -12.61
C PRO A 110 -10.77 0.63 -13.75
N TYR A 111 -10.27 0.83 -14.96
CA TYR A 111 -11.11 1.16 -16.13
C TYR A 111 -11.80 -0.06 -16.73
N GLU A 112 -11.31 -1.29 -16.48
CA GLU A 112 -11.84 -2.49 -17.11
C GLU A 112 -13.33 -2.70 -16.82
N VAL A 113 -13.70 -2.60 -15.53
CA VAL A 113 -15.08 -2.76 -15.06
C VAL A 113 -15.94 -1.60 -15.56
N ALA A 114 -15.39 -0.39 -15.60
CA ALA A 114 -16.09 0.80 -16.09
C ALA A 114 -16.44 0.67 -17.58
N ILE A 115 -15.47 0.31 -18.43
CA ILE A 115 -15.64 0.13 -19.87
C ILE A 115 -16.62 -1.02 -20.16
N GLN A 116 -16.53 -2.13 -19.43
CA GLN A 116 -17.47 -3.23 -19.57
C GLN A 116 -18.90 -2.83 -19.19
N ARG A 117 -19.09 -2.10 -18.10
CA ARG A 117 -20.41 -1.60 -17.67
C ARG A 117 -20.99 -0.61 -18.68
N LEU A 118 -20.16 0.30 -19.19
CA LEU A 118 -20.53 1.26 -20.23
C LEU A 118 -21.06 0.53 -21.47
N ALA A 119 -20.32 -0.45 -21.98
CA ALA A 119 -20.73 -1.21 -23.16
C ALA A 119 -22.03 -1.98 -22.94
N LYS A 120 -22.21 -2.62 -21.77
CA LYS A 120 -23.45 -3.33 -21.41
C LYS A 120 -24.65 -2.38 -21.30
N MET A 121 -24.47 -1.21 -20.71
CA MET A 121 -25.52 -0.19 -20.62
C MET A 121 -25.95 0.30 -22.00
N PHE A 122 -25.00 0.63 -22.88
CA PHE A 122 -25.31 1.03 -24.25
C PHE A 122 -25.91 -0.10 -25.10
N THR A 123 -25.59 -1.35 -24.78
CA THR A 123 -26.28 -2.52 -25.37
C THR A 123 -27.76 -2.53 -24.99
N ALA A 124 -28.08 -2.28 -23.71
CA ALA A 124 -29.46 -2.20 -23.24
C ALA A 124 -30.21 -1.01 -23.87
N LEU A 125 -29.57 0.15 -23.98
CA LEU A 125 -30.12 1.33 -24.65
C LEU A 125 -30.39 1.07 -26.14
N GLU A 126 -29.49 0.38 -26.82
CA GLU A 126 -29.67 0.02 -28.22
C GLU A 126 -30.89 -0.91 -28.42
N HIS A 127 -31.10 -1.87 -27.52
CA HIS A 127 -32.30 -2.72 -27.55
C HIS A 127 -33.60 -1.95 -27.28
N GLN A 128 -33.57 -0.96 -26.40
CA GLN A 128 -34.77 -0.21 -25.98
C GLN A 128 -35.19 0.87 -26.98
N SER A 129 -34.23 1.64 -27.50
CA SER A 129 -34.53 2.88 -28.25
C SER A 129 -33.74 3.02 -29.55
N ARG A 130 -32.95 2.01 -29.95
CA ARG A 130 -32.04 2.10 -31.11
C ARG A 130 -31.11 3.31 -31.02
N PHE A 131 -30.63 3.57 -29.80
CA PHE A 131 -29.88 4.78 -29.48
C PHE A 131 -28.62 4.95 -30.34
N LEU A 132 -27.86 3.87 -30.57
CA LEU A 132 -26.58 3.87 -31.26
C LEU A 132 -26.71 3.72 -32.78
N SER A 133 -27.72 2.99 -33.25
CA SER A 133 -27.98 2.80 -34.68
C SER A 133 -28.69 4.00 -35.33
N ASN A 134 -29.34 4.85 -34.54
CA ASN A 134 -30.00 6.05 -35.05
C ASN A 134 -28.98 7.19 -35.35
N PRO A 135 -28.86 7.65 -36.61
CA PRO A 135 -27.92 8.69 -37.00
C PRO A 135 -28.20 10.06 -36.33
N HIS A 136 -29.44 10.30 -35.87
CA HIS A 136 -29.76 11.54 -35.16
C HIS A 136 -29.13 11.60 -33.78
N ASN A 137 -28.71 10.50 -33.17
CA ASN A 137 -28.12 10.51 -31.84
C ASN A 137 -26.60 10.69 -31.85
N VAL A 138 -25.96 10.81 -33.02
CA VAL A 138 -24.49 10.92 -33.12
C VAL A 138 -23.95 12.10 -32.31
N TYR A 139 -24.59 13.27 -32.37
CA TYR A 139 -24.18 14.44 -31.56
C TYR A 139 -24.33 14.20 -30.04
N ARG A 140 -25.30 13.38 -29.63
CA ARG A 140 -25.50 13.02 -28.21
C ARG A 140 -24.41 12.07 -27.75
N ILE A 141 -24.05 11.09 -28.59
CA ILE A 141 -22.96 10.15 -28.31
C ILE A 141 -21.64 10.93 -28.18
N ASP A 142 -21.39 11.85 -29.10
CA ASP A 142 -20.20 12.70 -29.10
C ASP A 142 -20.09 13.54 -27.81
N SER A 143 -21.16 14.22 -27.43
CA SER A 143 -21.23 14.99 -26.18
C SER A 143 -21.04 14.10 -24.92
N ILE A 144 -21.61 12.89 -24.90
CA ILE A 144 -21.39 11.93 -23.80
C ILE A 144 -19.92 11.50 -23.74
N LEU A 145 -19.29 11.24 -24.87
CA LEU A 145 -17.86 10.87 -24.91
C LEU A 145 -16.97 12.02 -24.44
N GLU A 146 -17.26 13.25 -24.87
CA GLU A 146 -16.51 14.44 -24.48
C GLU A 146 -16.59 14.67 -22.97
N GLN A 147 -17.81 14.67 -22.42
CA GLN A 147 -18.02 14.84 -20.99
C GLN A 147 -17.37 13.70 -20.19
N MET A 148 -17.48 12.45 -20.66
CA MET A 148 -16.83 11.31 -20.00
C MET A 148 -15.30 11.43 -20.03
N PHE A 149 -14.70 11.87 -21.14
CA PHE A 149 -13.26 12.07 -21.25
C PHE A 149 -12.76 13.14 -20.27
N GLN A 150 -13.47 14.27 -20.17
CA GLN A 150 -13.12 15.35 -19.25
C GLN A 150 -13.31 14.94 -17.79
N ASP A 151 -14.48 14.38 -17.44
CA ASP A 151 -14.83 14.03 -16.07
C ASP A 151 -13.93 12.92 -15.51
N LEU A 152 -13.63 11.87 -16.28
CA LEU A 152 -12.76 10.78 -15.82
C LEU A 152 -11.30 11.23 -15.63
N ASN A 153 -10.82 12.15 -16.47
CA ASN A 153 -9.46 12.68 -16.36
C ASN A 153 -9.32 13.69 -15.21
N ASN A 154 -10.35 14.50 -14.93
CA ASN A 154 -10.30 15.55 -13.90
C ASN A 154 -10.75 15.07 -12.52
N TYR A 155 -11.78 14.23 -12.45
CA TYR A 155 -12.45 13.82 -11.21
C TYR A 155 -12.39 12.32 -10.94
N SER A 156 -12.06 11.50 -11.95
CA SER A 156 -12.07 10.02 -11.85
C SER A 156 -13.46 9.42 -11.55
N GLU A 157 -14.51 10.23 -11.68
CA GLU A 157 -15.90 9.83 -11.65
C GLU A 157 -16.71 10.71 -12.60
N CYS A 158 -17.78 10.19 -13.18
CA CYS A 158 -18.68 10.94 -14.04
C CYS A 158 -20.12 10.48 -13.87
N GLN A 159 -21.06 11.43 -13.98
CA GLN A 159 -22.50 11.18 -13.95
C GLN A 159 -23.20 11.94 -15.09
N ILE A 160 -23.42 11.27 -16.21
CA ILE A 160 -23.90 11.90 -17.45
C ILE A 160 -25.35 11.47 -17.72
N PRO A 161 -26.34 12.39 -17.68
CA PRO A 161 -27.71 12.05 -18.01
C PRO A 161 -27.87 11.82 -19.53
N ILE A 162 -28.44 10.68 -19.91
CA ILE A 162 -28.79 10.38 -21.30
C ILE A 162 -30.24 10.82 -21.57
N ASP A 163 -31.18 10.39 -20.74
CA ASP A 163 -32.59 10.76 -20.76
C ASP A 163 -33.16 10.82 -19.32
N GLU A 164 -34.48 10.94 -19.16
CA GLU A 164 -35.14 11.02 -17.85
C GLU A 164 -34.94 9.75 -16.98
N ALA A 165 -34.67 8.61 -17.59
CA ALA A 165 -34.57 7.31 -16.91
C ALA A 165 -33.13 6.75 -16.85
N ASN A 166 -32.24 7.18 -17.75
CA ASN A 166 -30.94 6.58 -17.99
C ASN A 166 -29.82 7.60 -17.75
N ARG A 167 -28.84 7.22 -16.92
CA ARG A 167 -27.64 8.01 -16.63
C ARG A 167 -26.41 7.11 -16.69
N VAL A 168 -25.34 7.58 -17.33
CA VAL A 168 -24.01 6.98 -17.25
C VAL A 168 -23.46 7.32 -15.87
N ASN A 169 -23.11 6.32 -15.07
CA ASN A 169 -22.48 6.52 -13.78
C ASN A 169 -21.21 5.68 -13.70
N ILE A 170 -20.05 6.33 -13.71
CA ILE A 170 -18.75 5.69 -13.62
C ILE A 170 -18.01 6.31 -12.44
N LYS A 171 -17.45 5.45 -11.59
CA LYS A 171 -16.51 5.84 -10.54
C LYS A 171 -15.33 4.88 -10.57
N LEU A 172 -14.14 5.44 -10.68
CA LEU A 172 -12.90 4.66 -10.65
C LEU A 172 -12.49 4.47 -9.19
N PHE A 173 -12.09 3.24 -8.87
CA PHE A 173 -11.58 2.89 -7.55
C PHE A 173 -10.13 2.45 -7.67
N PRO A 174 -9.24 2.91 -6.78
CA PRO A 174 -7.85 2.47 -6.77
C PRO A 174 -7.82 0.97 -6.48
N VAL A 175 -6.90 0.26 -7.16
CA VAL A 175 -6.62 -1.14 -6.81
C VAL A 175 -5.67 -1.12 -5.62
N LEU A 176 -6.22 -1.40 -4.45
CA LEU A 176 -5.47 -1.49 -3.20
C LEU A 176 -4.92 -2.91 -3.03
N GLU A 177 -3.75 -3.03 -2.40
CA GLU A 177 -3.16 -4.33 -2.12
C GLU A 177 -4.03 -5.14 -1.15
N PRO A 178 -4.12 -6.48 -1.32
CA PRO A 178 -4.87 -7.30 -0.38
C PRO A 178 -4.25 -7.16 1.02
N PRO A 179 -5.07 -6.97 2.07
CA PRO A 179 -4.56 -6.69 3.40
C PRO A 179 -3.74 -7.87 3.93
N PRO A 180 -2.64 -7.61 4.66
CA PRO A 180 -1.80 -8.66 5.22
C PRO A 180 -2.57 -9.48 6.27
N ASN A 181 -2.10 -10.71 6.50
CA ASN A 181 -2.65 -11.54 7.57
C ASN A 181 -2.21 -10.99 8.94
N ILE A 182 -3.18 -10.72 9.82
CA ILE A 182 -2.92 -10.15 11.14
C ILE A 182 -2.91 -11.22 12.21
N GLU A 183 -1.95 -11.14 13.13
CA GLU A 183 -1.92 -11.93 14.35
C GLU A 183 -2.45 -11.13 15.56
N GLY A 184 -3.02 -11.82 16.55
CA GLY A 184 -3.63 -11.17 17.73
C GLY A 184 -2.66 -10.38 18.62
N HIS A 185 -1.36 -10.63 18.46
CA HIS A 185 -0.30 -9.94 19.18
C HIS A 185 0.20 -8.66 18.46
N HIS A 186 -0.25 -8.39 17.24
CA HIS A 186 0.07 -7.13 16.56
C HIS A 186 -0.64 -5.95 17.22
N VAL A 187 -0.05 -4.77 17.08
CA VAL A 187 -0.56 -3.52 17.64
C VAL A 187 -0.88 -2.57 16.48
N PRO A 188 -2.17 -2.23 16.25
CA PRO A 188 -2.57 -1.24 15.27
C PRO A 188 -2.27 0.18 15.76
N ILE A 189 -1.63 0.97 14.90
CA ILE A 189 -1.33 2.37 15.14
C ILE A 189 -2.13 3.21 14.13
N PRO A 190 -2.96 4.15 14.60
CA PRO A 190 -3.68 5.04 13.71
C PRO A 190 -2.69 6.00 13.02
N THR A 191 -2.77 6.09 11.69
CA THR A 191 -2.06 7.09 10.88
C THR A 191 -2.88 8.37 10.72
N VAL A 192 -4.20 8.23 10.82
CA VAL A 192 -5.20 9.29 10.68
C VAL A 192 -6.07 9.36 11.93
N GLN A 193 -6.79 10.47 12.09
CA GLN A 193 -7.77 10.61 13.17
C GLN A 193 -9.00 9.74 12.85
N LEU A 194 -9.01 8.49 13.35
CA LEU A 194 -10.05 7.51 13.06
C LEU A 194 -11.46 7.98 13.45
N SER A 195 -11.58 8.88 14.43
CA SER A 195 -12.85 9.46 14.85
C SER A 195 -13.53 10.29 13.75
N ASP A 196 -12.75 10.90 12.85
CA ASP A 196 -13.25 11.77 11.80
C ASP A 196 -13.75 10.98 10.58
N LEU A 197 -13.43 9.68 10.52
CA LEU A 197 -13.86 8.77 9.45
C LEU A 197 -15.27 8.20 9.67
N ARG A 198 -15.86 8.43 10.84
CA ARG A 198 -17.14 7.82 11.21
C ARG A 198 -18.30 8.47 10.45
N ASP A 199 -19.12 7.64 9.81
CA ASP A 199 -20.41 8.03 9.22
C ASP A 199 -21.62 7.38 9.96
N GLU A 200 -22.84 7.74 9.57
CA GLU A 200 -24.08 7.20 10.17
C GLU A 200 -24.32 5.72 9.82
N SER A 201 -23.73 5.25 8.71
CA SER A 201 -23.84 3.88 8.20
C SER A 201 -22.68 2.99 8.65
N TRP A 202 -21.87 3.45 9.59
CA TRP A 202 -20.62 2.80 9.94
C TRP A 202 -20.87 1.44 10.59
N ASP A 203 -19.96 0.51 10.36
CA ASP A 203 -20.07 -0.83 10.92
C ASP A 203 -20.09 -0.79 12.47
N PRO A 204 -21.05 -1.45 13.14
CA PRO A 204 -21.15 -1.42 14.60
C PRO A 204 -19.93 -2.01 15.32
N THR A 205 -19.25 -2.98 14.71
CA THR A 205 -18.03 -3.57 15.27
C THR A 205 -16.87 -2.58 15.17
N MET A 206 -16.73 -1.92 14.01
CA MET A 206 -15.76 -0.85 13.81
C MET A 206 -15.93 0.29 14.83
N ASP A 207 -17.16 0.72 15.08
CA ASP A 207 -17.44 1.81 16.03
C ASP A 207 -16.99 1.45 17.46
N ARG A 208 -17.15 0.18 17.87
CA ARG A 208 -16.70 -0.28 19.19
C ARG A 208 -15.18 -0.38 19.30
N ILE A 209 -14.48 -0.75 18.24
CA ILE A 209 -13.02 -0.97 18.31
C ILE A 209 -12.22 0.33 18.16
N ILE A 210 -12.71 1.33 17.40
CA ILE A 210 -11.98 2.59 17.11
C ILE A 210 -11.45 3.28 18.38
N PRO A 211 -12.22 3.44 19.46
CA PRO A 211 -11.74 4.07 20.70
C PRO A 211 -10.52 3.39 21.33
N TYR A 212 -10.33 2.09 21.07
CA TYR A 212 -9.27 1.28 21.66
C TYR A 212 -8.03 1.16 20.75
N ILE A 213 -8.09 1.62 19.50
CA ILE A 213 -6.96 1.69 18.56
C ILE A 213 -6.13 2.94 18.89
N ASN A 214 -5.26 2.81 19.89
CA ASN A 214 -4.44 3.90 20.42
C ASN A 214 -2.93 3.71 20.18
N GLY A 215 -2.52 2.72 19.38
CA GLY A 215 -1.12 2.38 19.16
C GLY A 215 -0.44 1.63 20.31
N ILE A 216 -1.19 1.18 21.32
CA ILE A 216 -0.66 0.44 22.48
C ILE A 216 -1.33 -0.93 22.62
N ASN A 217 -2.66 -0.98 22.47
CA ASN A 217 -3.40 -2.22 22.64
C ASN A 217 -3.14 -3.18 21.47
N SER A 218 -2.91 -4.47 21.77
CA SER A 218 -2.85 -5.49 20.73
C SER A 218 -4.24 -5.77 20.15
N VAL A 219 -4.31 -6.33 18.95
CA VAL A 219 -5.60 -6.71 18.31
C VAL A 219 -6.45 -7.58 19.24
N ARG A 220 -5.83 -8.54 19.93
CA ARG A 220 -6.56 -9.37 20.91
C ARG A 220 -7.09 -8.57 22.09
N ARG A 221 -6.29 -7.62 22.60
CA ARG A 221 -6.71 -6.77 23.71
C ARG A 221 -7.84 -5.83 23.28
N ILE A 222 -7.81 -5.35 22.04
CA ILE A 222 -8.87 -4.51 21.47
C ILE A 222 -10.17 -5.30 21.39
N SER A 223 -10.16 -6.54 20.91
CA SER A 223 -11.39 -7.37 20.86
C SER A 223 -11.98 -7.57 22.26
N ASP A 224 -11.13 -7.87 23.24
CA ASP A 224 -11.57 -8.09 24.62
C ASP A 224 -12.12 -6.81 25.26
N MET A 225 -11.50 -5.64 25.02
CA MET A 225 -11.95 -4.35 25.56
C MET A 225 -13.22 -3.82 24.87
N ALA A 226 -13.41 -4.14 23.58
CA ALA A 226 -14.56 -3.75 22.79
C ALA A 226 -15.75 -4.72 22.93
N GLU A 227 -15.58 -5.82 23.68
CA GLU A 227 -16.53 -6.94 23.75
C GLU A 227 -16.96 -7.40 22.35
N ALA A 228 -15.99 -7.46 21.44
CA ALA A 228 -16.17 -7.85 20.05
C ALA A 228 -15.51 -9.21 19.78
N ASP A 229 -16.06 -9.97 18.82
CA ASP A 229 -15.41 -11.23 18.43
C ASP A 229 -14.02 -10.95 17.85
N PHE A 230 -13.07 -11.83 18.15
CA PHE A 230 -11.69 -11.69 17.70
C PHE A 230 -11.56 -11.77 16.18
N SER A 231 -12.38 -12.59 15.51
CA SER A 231 -12.33 -12.77 14.06
C SER A 231 -12.85 -11.52 13.37
N PHE A 232 -13.98 -10.97 13.82
CA PHE A 232 -14.50 -9.70 13.28
C PHE A 232 -13.57 -8.52 13.59
N THR A 233 -13.01 -8.45 14.79
CA THR A 233 -12.02 -7.39 15.13
C THR A 233 -10.82 -7.45 14.19
N LYS A 234 -10.35 -8.66 13.86
CA LYS A 234 -9.25 -8.86 12.91
C LYS A 234 -9.62 -8.37 11.51
N GLU A 235 -10.80 -8.72 11.00
CA GLU A 235 -11.28 -8.26 9.68
C GLU A 235 -11.44 -6.73 9.65
N CYS A 236 -11.99 -6.14 10.71
CA CYS A 236 -12.11 -4.69 10.83
C CYS A 236 -10.73 -4.00 10.77
N ILE A 237 -9.74 -4.52 11.49
CA ILE A 237 -8.38 -3.93 11.43
C ILE A 237 -7.73 -4.17 10.06
N GLN A 238 -7.97 -5.32 9.41
CA GLN A 238 -7.53 -5.56 8.03
C GLN A 238 -8.12 -4.53 7.07
N TYR A 239 -9.39 -4.19 7.23
CA TYR A 239 -10.05 -3.15 6.44
C TYR A 239 -9.41 -1.77 6.69
N LEU A 240 -9.12 -1.39 7.93
CA LEU A 240 -8.41 -0.14 8.22
C LEU A 240 -6.99 -0.09 7.63
N ILE A 241 -6.30 -1.23 7.56
CA ILE A 241 -4.98 -1.32 6.90
C ILE A 241 -5.13 -1.20 5.39
N HIS A 242 -6.16 -1.82 4.80
CA HIS A 242 -6.40 -1.78 3.36
C HIS A 242 -6.56 -0.35 2.83
N TYR A 243 -7.14 0.56 3.63
CA TYR A 243 -7.28 1.99 3.33
C TYR A 243 -6.20 2.88 3.96
N ASP A 244 -5.06 2.32 4.38
CA ASP A 244 -3.93 3.05 4.98
C ASP A 244 -4.27 3.91 6.21
N CYS A 245 -5.38 3.60 6.89
CA CYS A 245 -5.82 4.31 8.11
C CYS A 245 -5.08 3.83 9.36
N VAL A 246 -4.50 2.63 9.29
CA VAL A 246 -3.79 1.97 10.39
C VAL A 246 -2.56 1.25 9.85
N ILE A 247 -1.44 1.38 10.54
CA ILE A 247 -0.25 0.54 10.35
C ILE A 247 -0.15 -0.48 11.48
N LEU A 248 0.45 -1.65 11.20
CA LEU A 248 0.70 -2.66 12.22
C LEU A 248 2.16 -2.66 12.65
N ILE A 249 2.38 -2.73 13.96
CA ILE A 249 3.68 -3.06 14.53
C ILE A 249 3.57 -4.31 15.40
N GLY A 250 4.72 -4.94 15.67
CA GLY A 250 4.81 -5.98 16.69
C GLY A 250 4.66 -5.40 18.10
N ILE A 251 4.03 -6.14 19.01
CA ILE A 251 3.93 -5.74 20.42
C ILE A 251 5.31 -5.49 21.04
N VAL A 252 5.42 -4.35 21.72
CA VAL A 252 6.60 -3.97 22.52
C VAL A 252 6.53 -4.68 23.87
N GLN A 253 7.48 -5.57 24.12
CA GLN A 253 7.61 -6.32 25.37
C GLN A 253 9.01 -6.12 25.95
N PHE A 254 9.14 -6.17 27.28
CA PHE A 254 10.44 -6.05 27.96
C PHE A 254 11.42 -7.20 27.64
N SER A 255 10.91 -8.34 27.17
CA SER A 255 11.71 -9.45 26.66
C SER A 255 12.27 -9.21 25.26
N ASN A 256 11.77 -8.21 24.53
CA ASN A 256 12.22 -7.93 23.17
C ASN A 256 13.66 -7.41 23.16
N ILE A 257 14.35 -7.67 22.06
CA ILE A 257 15.67 -7.12 21.76
C ILE A 257 15.49 -6.19 20.56
N TYR A 258 16.06 -5.00 20.64
CA TYR A 258 16.07 -4.02 19.55
C TYR A 258 17.51 -3.66 19.22
N ALA A 259 17.76 -3.34 17.95
CA ALA A 259 19.06 -2.87 17.49
C ALA A 259 18.90 -1.61 16.65
N CYS A 260 19.91 -0.76 16.72
CA CYS A 260 19.99 0.48 15.98
C CYS A 260 20.17 0.25 14.47
N SER A 261 19.43 1.03 13.67
CA SER A 261 19.52 1.06 12.20
C SER A 261 20.40 2.23 11.72
N PRO A 262 21.06 2.14 10.54
CA PRO A 262 21.81 3.26 9.96
C PRO A 262 20.99 4.55 9.79
N ASN A 263 19.67 4.43 9.67
CA ASN A 263 18.75 5.56 9.52
C ASN A 263 18.66 6.45 10.77
N VAL A 264 19.17 6.00 11.92
CA VAL A 264 19.20 6.79 13.17
C VAL A 264 19.89 8.15 13.01
N ARG A 265 20.85 8.24 12.07
CA ARG A 265 21.56 9.49 11.75
C ARG A 265 20.62 10.61 11.30
N ASN A 266 19.46 10.24 10.74
CA ASN A 266 18.49 11.19 10.22
C ASN A 266 17.91 12.08 11.33
N ILE A 267 17.88 11.62 12.58
CA ILE A 267 17.45 12.41 13.74
C ILE A 267 18.36 13.63 13.97
N ALA A 268 19.66 13.49 13.66
CA ALA A 268 20.62 14.57 13.82
C ALA A 268 20.61 15.56 12.66
N THR A 269 20.27 15.10 11.44
CA THR A 269 20.27 15.93 10.23
C THR A 269 18.92 16.60 9.96
N ASP A 270 17.81 15.93 10.29
CA ASP A 270 16.45 16.39 10.02
C ASP A 270 15.77 16.89 11.30
N ALA A 271 15.68 18.22 11.43
CA ALA A 271 15.02 18.87 12.55
C ALA A 271 13.50 18.62 12.58
N SER A 272 12.87 18.28 11.45
CA SER A 272 11.44 18.00 11.39
C SER A 272 11.12 16.64 12.03
N MET A 273 11.91 15.61 11.71
CA MET A 273 11.82 14.28 12.31
C MET A 273 12.02 14.32 13.84
N TYR A 274 13.01 15.08 14.30
CA TYR A 274 13.25 15.25 15.74
C TYR A 274 12.08 15.98 16.43
N ARG A 275 11.46 16.97 15.80
CA ARG A 275 10.28 17.66 16.33
C ARG A 275 9.08 16.73 16.43
N GLU A 276 8.86 15.90 15.41
CA GLU A 276 7.82 14.87 15.38
C GLU A 276 8.02 13.85 16.51
N LEU A 277 9.27 13.38 16.68
CA LEU A 277 9.69 12.48 17.75
C LEU A 277 9.33 13.06 19.13
N CYS A 278 9.73 14.31 19.39
CA CYS A 278 9.40 14.99 20.64
C CYS A 278 7.89 15.08 20.86
N GLY A 279 7.14 15.51 19.85
CA GLY A 279 5.67 15.60 19.93
C GLY A 279 4.99 14.24 20.20
N PHE A 280 5.55 13.15 19.67
CA PHE A 280 5.02 11.81 19.84
C PHE A 280 5.27 11.24 21.24
N ILE A 281 6.48 11.43 21.78
CA ILE A 281 6.93 10.72 22.97
C ILE A 281 6.57 11.43 24.28
N TYR A 282 6.55 12.76 24.30
CA TYR A 282 6.17 13.49 25.50
C TYR A 282 4.67 13.32 25.73
N GLN A 283 4.31 12.86 26.93
CA GLN A 283 2.91 12.77 27.33
C GLN A 283 2.31 14.19 27.33
N LYS A 284 1.23 14.39 26.57
CA LYS A 284 0.36 15.55 26.74
C LYS A 284 -0.32 15.37 28.08
N THR A 285 0.34 15.77 29.17
CA THR A 285 -0.30 15.84 30.48
C THR A 285 -1.45 16.81 30.34
N LEU A 286 -2.68 16.30 30.31
CA LEU A 286 -3.87 17.09 30.56
C LEU A 286 -3.73 17.62 31.99
N SER A 287 -3.15 18.81 32.13
CA SER A 287 -3.25 19.59 33.36
C SER A 287 -4.71 19.98 33.52
N ASN A 288 -5.42 19.15 34.27
CA ASN A 288 -6.76 19.38 34.74
C ASN A 288 -6.72 20.64 35.63
N ASN A 289 -7.03 21.81 35.07
CA ASN A 289 -7.26 23.02 35.85
C ASN A 289 -8.67 23.55 35.59
N ARG A 290 -9.66 22.85 36.17
CA ARG A 290 -10.99 23.42 36.43
C ARG A 290 -10.90 24.28 37.68
N ARG A 291 -11.00 25.60 37.49
CA ARG A 291 -11.43 26.72 38.38
C ARG A 291 -10.73 27.97 37.81
N SER A 292 -11.30 29.15 37.60
CA SER A 292 -12.64 29.72 37.76
C SER A 292 -12.50 31.20 37.31
N SER A 293 -13.43 31.71 36.47
CA SER A 293 -13.86 33.12 36.30
C SER A 293 -13.01 34.26 36.91
N ASN A 294 -12.52 35.23 36.12
CA ASN A 294 -13.24 36.49 35.83
C ASN A 294 -12.41 37.53 35.03
N SER A 295 -13.15 38.30 34.20
CA SER A 295 -13.01 39.72 33.78
C SER A 295 -11.83 40.27 32.96
N GLN A 296 -12.20 40.74 31.75
CA GLN A 296 -12.02 42.09 31.15
C GLN A 296 -10.66 42.56 30.56
N SER A 297 -10.72 42.69 29.22
CA SER A 297 -10.38 43.83 28.35
C SER A 297 -8.98 44.47 28.26
N SER A 298 -8.60 44.71 27.00
CA SER A 298 -7.97 45.92 26.41
C SER A 298 -6.58 45.77 25.76
N VAL A 299 -6.51 46.34 24.56
CA VAL A 299 -5.38 46.58 23.63
C VAL A 299 -5.12 48.11 23.71
N PRO A 300 -3.89 48.69 23.63
CA PRO A 300 -3.23 48.90 22.33
C PRO A 300 -1.68 49.09 22.25
N SER A 301 -1.19 48.86 21.01
CA SER A 301 -0.16 49.53 20.19
C SER A 301 1.34 49.68 20.54
N ASP A 302 2.12 49.35 19.49
CA ASP A 302 3.32 49.97 18.89
C ASP A 302 4.71 49.93 19.55
N GLY A 303 5.70 49.47 18.76
CA GLY A 303 7.14 49.65 19.00
C GLY A 303 8.05 48.64 18.29
N ASP A 304 8.67 49.08 17.20
CA ASP A 304 9.70 48.40 16.40
C ASP A 304 10.88 47.85 17.23
N HIS A 305 11.40 46.65 16.88
CA HIS A 305 12.86 46.37 16.87
C HIS A 305 13.21 45.01 16.21
N VAL A 306 13.95 45.11 15.10
CA VAL A 306 15.02 44.24 14.55
C VAL A 306 15.09 42.77 15.03
N SER A 307 14.76 41.82 14.15
CA SER A 307 14.95 40.38 14.38
C SER A 307 16.33 39.90 13.89
N THR A 308 17.19 39.53 14.85
CA THR A 308 18.34 38.62 14.69
C THR A 308 17.84 37.19 15.00
N PRO A 309 18.33 36.12 14.35
CA PRO A 309 17.73 34.80 14.50
C PRO A 309 18.17 34.17 15.82
N LEU A 310 17.27 34.13 16.79
CA LEU A 310 17.44 33.43 18.06
C LEU A 310 16.60 32.14 18.07
N SER A 311 17.32 31.03 18.19
CA SER A 311 17.14 30.03 19.26
C SER A 311 15.72 29.50 19.52
N ALA A 312 15.55 28.21 19.23
CA ALA A 312 14.58 27.27 19.81
C ALA A 312 13.55 27.89 20.77
N SER A 313 12.42 28.31 20.20
CA SER A 313 11.27 28.79 20.97
C SER A 313 10.78 27.68 21.89
N SER A 314 10.94 27.95 23.18
CA SER A 314 10.45 27.13 24.27
C SER A 314 8.92 27.15 24.28
N ILE A 315 8.29 25.99 24.18
CA ILE A 315 6.87 25.82 24.51
C ILE A 315 6.75 25.99 26.04
N PRO A 316 5.90 26.89 26.56
CA PRO A 316 5.80 27.12 28.00
C PRO A 316 5.26 25.87 28.71
N GLY A 317 6.07 25.26 29.59
CA GLY A 317 5.62 24.20 30.52
C GLY A 317 6.46 22.91 30.58
N TYR A 318 7.45 22.72 29.70
CA TYR A 318 8.26 21.48 29.67
C TYR A 318 9.76 21.81 29.69
N THR A 319 10.41 21.72 30.85
CA THR A 319 11.83 22.08 31.05
C THR A 319 12.84 20.94 30.84
N LEU A 320 12.44 19.78 30.32
CA LEU A 320 13.37 18.73 29.91
C LEU A 320 12.99 18.18 28.53
N GLN A 321 13.50 18.82 27.48
CA GLN A 321 13.58 18.20 26.15
C GLN A 321 14.95 17.54 26.02
N LEU A 322 15.01 16.21 25.88
CA LEU A 322 16.24 15.50 25.50
C LEU A 322 16.81 16.12 24.24
N SER A 323 18.09 16.50 24.24
CA SER A 323 18.77 17.00 23.05
C SER A 323 18.81 15.94 21.93
N PRO A 324 18.94 16.34 20.65
CA PRO A 324 19.08 15.40 19.53
C PRO A 324 20.23 14.41 19.73
N ALA A 325 21.32 14.85 20.35
CA ALA A 325 22.48 14.01 20.66
C ALA A 325 22.16 12.94 21.72
N GLU A 326 21.35 13.26 22.73
CA GLU A 326 20.93 12.30 23.75
C GLU A 326 19.97 11.26 23.17
N VAL A 327 19.02 11.69 22.33
CA VAL A 327 18.11 10.78 21.61
C VAL A 327 18.89 9.82 20.70
N LEU A 328 19.86 10.34 19.95
CA LEU A 328 20.75 9.54 19.11
C LEU A 328 21.54 8.53 19.95
N LYS A 329 22.10 8.97 21.08
CA LYS A 329 22.84 8.11 22.01
C LYS A 329 21.96 6.99 22.56
N LEU A 330 20.70 7.27 22.87
CA LEU A 330 19.73 6.28 23.34
C LEU A 330 19.41 5.23 22.27
N TYR A 331 19.07 5.65 21.05
CA TYR A 331 18.83 4.66 19.98
C TYR A 331 20.08 3.84 19.66
N CYS A 332 21.26 4.48 19.65
CA CYS A 332 22.54 3.78 19.43
C CYS A 332 22.94 2.85 20.58
N SER A 333 22.41 3.04 21.80
CA SER A 333 22.70 2.14 22.92
C SER A 333 21.89 0.85 22.88
N LEU A 334 20.82 0.79 22.06
CA LEU A 334 20.09 -0.45 21.75
C LEU A 334 20.97 -1.37 20.90
N ARG A 335 21.39 -2.48 21.51
CA ARG A 335 22.34 -3.45 20.93
C ARG A 335 21.76 -4.85 20.92
N GLN A 336 22.22 -5.65 19.95
CA GLN A 336 21.90 -7.06 19.88
C GLN A 336 22.35 -7.78 21.16
N GLY A 337 21.49 -8.64 21.71
CA GLY A 337 21.80 -9.45 22.90
C GLY A 337 21.39 -8.85 24.25
N VAL A 338 21.05 -7.55 24.32
CA VAL A 338 20.48 -6.94 25.54
C VAL A 338 18.97 -6.83 25.37
N ASN A 339 18.21 -7.40 26.31
CA ASN A 339 16.75 -7.25 26.30
C ASN A 339 16.34 -5.85 26.76
N LEU A 340 15.14 -5.46 26.38
CA LEU A 340 14.60 -4.15 26.67
C LEU A 340 14.45 -3.89 28.18
N CYS A 341 14.20 -4.93 28.99
CA CYS A 341 14.11 -4.83 30.46
C CYS A 341 15.42 -4.32 31.08
N THR A 342 16.53 -4.97 30.75
CA THR A 342 17.87 -4.61 31.23
C THR A 342 18.23 -3.22 30.74
N TRP A 343 18.04 -2.97 29.44
CA TRP A 343 18.34 -1.66 28.84
C TRP A 343 17.55 -0.52 29.47
N TYR A 344 16.26 -0.72 29.75
CA TYR A 344 15.40 0.28 30.40
C TYR A 344 15.87 0.58 31.82
N THR A 345 16.29 -0.44 32.57
CA THR A 345 16.78 -0.29 33.94
C THR A 345 18.06 0.56 33.99
N GLU A 346 18.95 0.40 33.01
CA GLU A 346 20.18 1.21 32.88
C GLU A 346 19.91 2.69 32.55
N HIS A 347 18.80 3.00 31.90
CA HIS A 347 18.45 4.35 31.43
C HIS A 347 17.21 4.93 32.12
N ALA A 348 16.77 4.35 33.24
CA ALA A 348 15.49 4.65 33.88
C ALA A 348 15.31 6.13 34.25
N GLU A 349 16.40 6.83 34.58
CA GLU A 349 16.36 8.26 34.94
C GLU A 349 15.95 9.17 33.77
N LEU A 350 16.31 8.80 32.54
CA LEU A 350 15.97 9.56 31.34
C LEU A 350 14.52 9.35 30.92
N PHE A 351 13.90 8.22 31.29
CA PHE A 351 12.53 7.87 30.94
C PHE A 351 11.46 8.41 31.91
N ARG A 352 11.81 9.26 32.88
CA ARG A 352 10.85 9.80 33.86
C ARG A 352 9.68 10.56 33.23
N ASN A 353 9.93 11.28 32.14
CA ASN A 353 8.93 12.11 31.44
C ASN A 353 8.65 11.62 30.00
N ILE A 354 9.13 10.43 29.65
CA ILE A 354 9.18 9.92 28.29
C ILE A 354 8.51 8.55 28.26
N ASP A 355 7.49 8.39 27.42
CA ASP A 355 6.84 7.10 27.25
C ASP A 355 7.75 6.17 26.44
N LEU A 356 8.32 5.16 27.12
CA LEU A 356 9.19 4.15 26.50
C LEU A 356 8.54 3.48 25.29
N ARG A 357 7.25 3.15 25.36
CA ARG A 357 6.56 2.47 24.26
C ARG A 357 6.48 3.38 23.06
N ARG A 358 6.10 4.64 23.26
CA ARG A 358 6.06 5.63 22.16
C ARG A 358 7.45 5.88 21.57
N PHE A 359 8.49 5.92 22.40
CA PHE A 359 9.87 6.03 21.94
C PHE A 359 10.23 4.87 21.00
N LEU A 360 10.02 3.63 21.43
CA LEU A 360 10.33 2.45 20.61
C LEU A 360 9.44 2.34 19.37
N THR A 361 8.15 2.62 19.51
CA THR A 361 7.20 2.62 18.41
C THR A 361 7.60 3.63 17.33
N PHE A 362 7.95 4.86 17.70
CA PHE A 362 8.45 5.85 16.74
C PHE A 362 9.72 5.36 16.04
N GLY A 363 10.66 4.79 16.81
CA GLY A 363 11.87 4.21 16.27
C GLY A 363 11.63 3.09 15.25
N VAL A 364 10.64 2.23 15.49
CA VAL A 364 10.26 1.17 14.55
C VAL A 364 9.56 1.73 13.31
N ILE A 365 8.61 2.66 13.47
CA ILE A 365 7.87 3.27 12.36
C ILE A 365 8.81 4.02 11.40
N LYS A 366 9.77 4.79 11.94
CA LYS A 366 10.73 5.56 11.15
C LYS A 366 11.99 4.77 10.79
N GLU A 367 11.98 3.45 11.01
CA GLU A 367 13.09 2.52 10.73
C GLU A 367 14.43 2.93 11.38
N LEU A 368 14.39 3.63 12.50
CA LEU A 368 15.55 4.03 13.30
C LEU A 368 16.09 2.86 14.12
N ILE A 369 15.20 1.93 14.48
CA ILE A 369 15.52 0.66 15.13
C ILE A 369 14.72 -0.46 14.50
N HIS A 370 15.23 -1.68 14.61
CA HIS A 370 14.51 -2.88 14.22
C HIS A 370 14.47 -3.89 15.38
N ARG A 371 13.44 -4.72 15.39
CA ARG A 371 13.33 -5.82 16.35
C ARG A 371 14.29 -6.94 15.96
N VAL A 372 15.00 -7.50 16.94
CA VAL A 372 15.86 -8.66 16.77
C VAL A 372 15.14 -9.86 17.38
N HIS A 373 14.85 -10.85 16.54
CA HIS A 373 14.23 -12.09 16.96
C HIS A 373 15.30 -13.13 17.25
N ALA A 374 15.24 -13.72 18.44
CA ALA A 374 16.04 -14.88 18.80
C ALA A 374 15.25 -16.15 18.46
N PHE A 375 15.86 -17.06 17.71
CA PHE A 375 15.23 -18.33 17.36
C PHE A 375 15.79 -19.45 18.23
N GLN A 376 14.90 -20.27 18.79
CA GLN A 376 15.32 -21.51 19.40
C GLN A 376 15.69 -22.48 18.29
N ILE A 377 16.90 -23.00 18.37
CA ILE A 377 17.41 -23.97 17.41
C ILE A 377 17.22 -25.34 18.06
N TYR A 378 16.31 -26.13 17.50
CA TYR A 378 16.05 -27.49 17.95
C TYR A 378 17.12 -28.41 17.36
N GLU A 379 18.01 -28.94 18.20
CA GLU A 379 18.99 -29.95 17.80
C GLU A 379 18.67 -31.31 18.44
N PRO A 380 17.98 -32.22 17.72
CA PRO A 380 17.67 -33.57 18.21
C PRO A 380 18.93 -34.42 18.51
N TRP A 381 20.07 -34.12 17.86
CA TRP A 381 21.26 -34.96 17.90
C TRP A 381 22.16 -34.71 19.12
N ILE A 382 22.17 -33.52 19.71
CA ILE A 382 22.90 -33.24 20.96
C ILE A 382 22.31 -34.03 22.14
N LEU A 383 20.99 -34.18 22.19
CA LEU A 383 20.33 -35.00 23.23
C LEU A 383 20.63 -36.50 23.03
N ALA A 384 20.65 -36.98 21.79
CA ALA A 384 20.98 -38.37 21.45
C ALA A 384 22.46 -38.71 21.76
N ALA A 385 23.38 -37.79 21.47
CA ALA A 385 24.81 -37.91 21.80
C ALA A 385 25.05 -37.89 23.32
N ARG A 386 24.30 -37.07 24.08
CA ARG A 386 24.35 -37.06 25.56
C ARG A 386 23.78 -38.32 26.21
N LEU A 387 22.80 -38.96 25.56
CA LEU A 387 22.13 -40.16 26.05
C LEU A 387 22.76 -41.47 25.54
N GLY A 388 23.86 -41.39 24.78
CA GLY A 388 24.62 -42.55 24.32
C GLY A 388 23.84 -43.50 23.40
N LYS A 389 22.80 -43.02 22.70
CA LYS A 389 22.01 -43.82 21.76
C LYS A 389 22.29 -43.40 20.32
N SER A 390 22.66 -44.38 19.49
CA SER A 390 22.75 -44.19 18.04
C SER A 390 21.34 -44.05 17.46
N TYR A 391 21.07 -42.94 16.78
CA TYR A 391 19.82 -42.71 16.05
C TYR A 391 20.09 -42.90 14.56
N HIS A 392 19.31 -43.79 13.92
CA HIS A 392 19.26 -43.92 12.46
C HIS A 392 18.29 -42.85 11.92
N VAL A 393 18.77 -42.00 11.03
CA VAL A 393 17.93 -41.01 10.33
C VAL A 393 17.14 -41.74 9.23
N PRO A 394 15.81 -41.62 9.13
CA PRO A 394 15.05 -42.10 7.97
C PRO A 394 15.03 -41.02 6.87
N GLY A 395 15.47 -41.37 5.66
CA GLY A 395 15.04 -40.73 4.40
C GLY A 395 15.91 -39.59 3.84
N ASP A 396 16.63 -39.90 2.76
CA ASP A 396 17.09 -39.09 1.62
C ASP A 396 17.42 -37.60 1.80
N PHE A 397 18.70 -37.32 2.06
CA PHE A 397 19.34 -36.06 1.65
C PHE A 397 20.56 -36.36 0.78
N VAL A 398 20.33 -36.43 -0.54
CA VAL A 398 21.38 -36.40 -1.54
C VAL A 398 21.92 -34.98 -1.58
N ILE A 399 23.14 -34.75 -1.09
CA ILE A 399 23.91 -33.55 -1.42
C ILE A 399 24.01 -33.53 -2.95
N ARG A 400 23.23 -32.65 -3.59
CA ARG A 400 23.24 -32.51 -5.05
C ARG A 400 24.67 -32.21 -5.48
N ARG A 401 25.21 -33.18 -6.21
CA ARG A 401 26.45 -33.19 -6.98
C ARG A 401 26.50 -32.00 -7.96
N ALA A 402 26.90 -30.83 -7.48
CA ALA A 402 27.20 -29.64 -8.31
C ALA A 402 27.96 -28.54 -7.55
N LEU A 403 28.97 -28.88 -6.74
CA LEU A 403 29.92 -27.91 -6.19
C LEU A 403 31.33 -28.49 -6.30
N GLU A 404 32.28 -27.69 -6.78
CA GLU A 404 33.68 -28.05 -6.94
C GLU A 404 34.31 -28.35 -5.56
N GLU A 405 35.36 -29.18 -5.48
CA GLU A 405 35.93 -29.70 -4.22
C GLU A 405 36.28 -28.59 -3.19
N ASN A 406 36.65 -27.39 -3.66
CA ASN A 406 36.95 -26.23 -2.80
C ASN A 406 35.70 -25.66 -2.10
N ASP A 407 34.54 -25.64 -2.77
CA ASP A 407 33.28 -25.14 -2.20
C ASP A 407 32.75 -26.07 -1.11
N ILE A 408 33.03 -27.37 -1.22
CA ILE A 408 32.61 -28.38 -0.23
C ILE A 408 33.37 -28.16 1.08
N GLN A 409 34.68 -27.96 1.02
CA GLN A 409 35.50 -27.74 2.21
C GLN A 409 35.14 -26.42 2.91
N GLU A 410 34.94 -25.33 2.14
CA GLU A 410 34.50 -24.05 2.69
C GLU A 410 33.11 -24.13 3.33
N THR A 411 32.22 -24.95 2.75
CA THR A 411 30.88 -25.20 3.31
C THR A 411 30.95 -26.03 4.60
N LEU A 412 31.83 -27.02 4.68
CA LEU A 412 32.04 -27.84 5.88
C LEU A 412 32.68 -27.04 7.02
N ASP A 413 33.69 -26.22 6.73
CA ASP A 413 34.31 -25.32 7.71
C ASP A 413 33.30 -24.27 8.20
N GLY A 414 32.46 -23.76 7.29
CA GLY A 414 31.33 -22.88 7.63
C GLY A 414 30.30 -23.55 8.53
N ILE A 415 29.97 -24.82 8.28
CA ILE A 415 29.07 -25.64 9.09
C ILE A 415 29.63 -25.85 10.50
N ASP A 416 30.92 -26.16 10.65
CA ASP A 416 31.55 -26.37 11.96
C ASP A 416 31.74 -25.06 12.75
N ALA A 417 31.96 -23.93 12.06
CA ALA A 417 31.93 -22.61 12.67
C ALA A 417 30.53 -22.25 13.19
N VAL A 418 29.50 -22.49 12.39
CA VAL A 418 28.08 -22.30 12.77
C VAL A 418 27.73 -23.18 13.98
N ARG A 419 28.17 -24.45 14.01
CA ARG A 419 27.97 -25.37 15.16
C ARG A 419 28.58 -24.87 16.47
N LYS A 420 29.74 -24.21 16.43
CA LYS A 420 30.38 -23.65 17.64
C LYS A 420 29.58 -22.50 18.25
N CYS A 421 28.81 -21.78 17.45
CA CYS A 421 27.98 -20.65 17.88
C CYS A 421 26.67 -21.07 18.58
N PHE A 422 26.23 -22.33 18.45
CA PHE A 422 24.93 -22.80 19.00
C PHE A 422 24.92 -23.15 20.49
N ARG A 423 25.89 -22.69 21.27
CA ARG A 423 25.87 -22.90 22.73
C ARG A 423 24.74 -22.12 23.43
N VAL A 424 24.16 -21.11 22.77
CA VAL A 424 23.09 -20.23 23.26
C VAL A 424 22.12 -19.89 22.11
N PRO A 425 20.80 -19.69 22.35
CA PRO A 425 19.90 -19.17 21.33
C PRO A 425 20.42 -17.84 20.76
N CYS A 426 20.61 -17.77 19.44
CA CYS A 426 21.16 -16.61 18.75
C CYS A 426 20.26 -16.18 17.59
N SER A 427 20.29 -14.89 17.25
CA SER A 427 19.60 -14.38 16.05
C SER A 427 20.42 -14.69 14.80
N VAL A 428 19.77 -14.72 13.63
CA VAL A 428 20.47 -14.87 12.34
C VAL A 428 21.48 -13.75 12.15
N ASP A 429 21.18 -12.54 12.62
CA ASP A 429 22.08 -11.38 12.49
C ASP A 429 23.30 -11.48 13.43
N ALA A 430 23.13 -12.07 14.62
CA ALA A 430 24.27 -12.38 15.50
C ALA A 430 25.20 -13.41 14.84
N LEU A 431 24.63 -14.46 14.21
CA LEU A 431 25.41 -15.42 13.44
C LEU A 431 26.12 -14.78 12.24
N CYS A 432 25.47 -13.85 11.54
CA CYS A 432 26.11 -13.09 10.45
C CYS A 432 27.28 -12.25 10.95
N SER A 433 27.16 -11.67 12.15
CA SER A 433 28.22 -10.88 12.78
C SER A 433 29.40 -11.76 13.22
N ASP A 434 29.12 -12.88 13.90
CA ASP A 434 30.14 -13.81 14.40
C ASP A 434 30.90 -14.50 13.26
N LEU A 435 30.19 -14.91 12.21
CA LEU A 435 30.76 -15.59 11.03
C LEU A 435 31.32 -14.62 9.99
N ARG A 436 31.11 -13.30 10.16
CA ARG A 436 31.43 -12.25 9.18
C ARG A 436 30.96 -12.59 7.76
N ALA A 437 29.76 -13.15 7.66
CA ALA A 437 29.20 -13.66 6.41
C ALA A 437 27.85 -13.00 6.10
N PRO A 438 27.51 -12.79 4.81
CA PRO A 438 26.23 -12.20 4.44
C PRO A 438 25.07 -13.12 4.80
N ARG A 439 23.92 -12.53 5.15
CA ARG A 439 22.70 -13.24 5.60
C ARG A 439 22.29 -14.37 4.65
N ALA A 440 22.41 -14.18 3.33
CA ALA A 440 22.11 -15.22 2.34
C ALA A 440 23.01 -16.46 2.49
N LYS A 441 24.30 -16.27 2.78
CA LYS A 441 25.27 -17.36 2.99
C LYS A 441 25.00 -18.07 4.32
N VAL A 442 24.74 -17.32 5.39
CA VAL A 442 24.39 -17.89 6.71
C VAL A 442 23.08 -18.67 6.66
N VAL A 443 22.04 -18.12 6.01
CA VAL A 443 20.77 -18.84 5.82
C VAL A 443 21.01 -20.10 4.99
N LYS A 444 21.79 -20.05 3.90
CA LYS A 444 22.12 -21.23 3.08
C LYS A 444 22.87 -22.31 3.88
N LEU A 445 23.80 -21.92 4.75
CA LEU A 445 24.52 -22.83 5.65
C LEU A 445 23.58 -23.45 6.69
N LEU A 446 22.72 -22.64 7.31
CA LEU A 446 21.65 -23.13 8.19
C LEU A 446 20.73 -24.10 7.43
N ARG A 447 20.49 -23.85 6.14
CA ARG A 447 19.68 -24.74 5.30
C ARG A 447 20.30 -26.10 5.03
N GLY A 448 21.63 -26.20 5.05
CA GLY A 448 22.38 -27.44 4.85
C GLY A 448 22.47 -28.34 6.09
N LEU A 449 22.08 -27.84 7.27
CA LEU A 449 22.29 -28.51 8.56
C LEU A 449 21.15 -29.43 9.04
N GLY A 450 20.03 -29.55 8.31
CA GLY A 450 18.90 -30.44 8.64
C GLY A 450 17.54 -29.75 8.64
N GLU A 451 16.56 -30.22 9.42
CA GLU A 451 15.26 -29.54 9.58
C GLU A 451 15.37 -28.32 10.51
N PHE A 452 15.51 -27.14 9.92
CA PHE A 452 15.41 -25.86 10.62
C PHE A 452 14.05 -25.25 10.29
N THR A 453 13.31 -24.84 11.31
CA THR A 453 12.20 -23.90 11.13
C THR A 453 12.75 -22.51 11.38
N ILE A 454 13.17 -21.80 10.33
CA ILE A 454 13.36 -20.36 10.44
C ILE A 454 11.95 -19.79 10.64
N ILE A 455 11.61 -19.42 11.86
CA ILE A 455 10.36 -18.71 12.17
C ILE A 455 10.55 -17.28 11.64
N ASN A 456 10.50 -17.09 10.33
CA ASN A 456 10.29 -15.75 9.79
C ASN A 456 8.87 -15.38 10.15
N ARG A 457 8.70 -14.62 11.24
CA ARG A 457 7.50 -13.86 11.51
C ARG A 457 7.77 -12.41 11.19
#